data_AF-A0AAV8YPW9-F1
#
_entry.id   AF-A0AAV8YPW9-F1
#
_cell.length_a   1.000
_cell.length_b   1.000
_cell.length_c   1.000
_cell.angle_alpha   90.00
_cell.angle_beta   90.00
_cell.angle_gamma   90.00
#
_symmetry.space_group_name_H-M   'P 1'
#
loop_
_entity.id
_entity.type
_entity.pdbx_description
1 polymer ?
#
loop_
_entity_poly.entity_id
_entity_poly.type
_entity_poly.pdbx_seq_one_letter_code
_entity_poly.pdbx_strand_id
1 'polypeptide(L)'
;DGRILGPYFFDVNLTGASYLDFLRDGLIPDLITLYPDIEERDRPRNDIFFQQDGASPDYAAPVRAYLDEVFPNRWIGRRGPIEWPLPFKEIVDDVISRTTMTSHIWVK
;
A
#
# COMPACT_ATOMS: atom_id res chain seq x y z
N ASP A 1 -10.22 12.90 8.52
CA ASP A 1 -9.38 13.81 7.72
C ASP A 1 -8.41 13.03 6.86
N GLY A 2 -8.39 13.27 5.55
CA GLY A 2 -7.41 12.65 4.65
C GLY A 2 -6.05 13.34 4.79
N ARG A 3 -4.98 12.57 4.90
CA ARG A 3 -3.59 13.06 4.85
C ARG A 3 -2.91 12.49 3.62
N ILE A 4 -2.14 13.32 2.94
CA ILE A 4 -1.32 12.92 1.81
C ILE A 4 0.08 12.65 2.34
N LEU A 5 0.60 11.46 2.02
CA LEU A 5 1.96 11.05 2.29
C LEU A 5 2.74 11.09 1.00
N GLY A 6 3.50 12.18 0.83
CA GLY A 6 4.63 12.36 -0.06
C GLY A 6 4.46 11.98 -1.54
N PRO A 7 4.92 12.82 -2.47
CA PRO A 7 5.41 12.28 -3.71
C PRO A 7 6.76 11.59 -3.46
N TYR A 8 6.80 10.27 -3.62
CA TYR A 8 8.05 9.50 -3.65
C TYR A 8 8.57 9.41 -5.07
N PHE A 9 9.86 9.72 -5.25
CA PHE A 9 10.52 9.72 -6.55
C PHE A 9 11.55 8.60 -6.62
N PHE A 10 11.65 7.98 -7.78
CA PHE A 10 12.62 6.92 -8.06
C PHE A 10 13.62 7.42 -9.10
N ASP A 11 14.90 7.46 -8.74
CA ASP A 11 15.99 7.78 -9.68
C ASP A 11 16.40 6.58 -10.54
N VAL A 12 15.78 5.42 -10.29
CA VAL A 12 16.02 4.14 -10.97
C VAL A 12 14.73 3.58 -11.54
N ASN A 13 14.86 2.63 -12.48
CA ASN A 13 13.72 1.90 -13.00
C ASN A 13 12.98 1.18 -11.86
N LEU A 14 11.66 1.35 -11.82
CA LEU A 14 10.82 0.66 -10.85
C LEU A 14 10.83 -0.84 -11.15
N THR A 15 11.51 -1.60 -10.30
CA THR A 15 11.53 -3.07 -10.28
C THR A 15 10.90 -3.55 -8.98
N GLY A 16 10.54 -4.83 -8.90
CA GLY A 16 10.03 -5.38 -7.63
C GLY A 16 11.02 -5.26 -6.47
N ALA A 17 12.33 -5.26 -6.75
CA ALA A 17 13.35 -5.06 -5.73
C ALA A 17 13.39 -3.61 -5.24
N SER A 18 13.49 -2.64 -6.16
CA SER A 18 13.51 -1.22 -5.77
C SER A 18 12.19 -0.76 -5.14
N TYR A 19 11.07 -1.37 -5.52
CA TYR A 19 9.78 -1.12 -4.88
C TYR A 19 9.73 -1.69 -3.45
N LEU A 20 10.26 -2.89 -3.24
CA LEU A 20 10.39 -3.47 -1.89
C LEU A 20 11.28 -2.62 -0.98
N ASP A 21 12.42 -2.16 -1.49
CA ASP A 21 13.33 -1.28 -0.75
C ASP A 21 12.62 0.03 -0.38
N PHE A 22 11.87 0.62 -1.32
CA PHE A 22 11.04 1.79 -1.04
C PHE A 22 9.99 1.54 0.06
N LEU A 23 9.27 0.41 0.02
CA LEU A 23 8.31 0.09 1.08
C LEU A 23 9.01 -0.01 2.43
N ARG A 24 10.14 -0.72 2.50
CA ARG A 24 10.91 -0.96 3.73
C ARG A 24 11.51 0.30 4.33
N ASP A 25 12.12 1.11 3.48
CA ASP A 25 13.01 2.19 3.94
C ASP A 25 12.37 3.57 3.81
N GLY A 26 11.23 3.68 3.13
CA GLY A 26 10.49 4.93 2.94
C GLY A 26 9.09 4.88 3.53
N LEU A 27 8.16 4.22 2.82
CA LEU A 27 6.73 4.35 3.11
C LEU A 27 6.32 3.78 4.48
N ILE A 28 6.78 2.58 4.83
CA ILE A 28 6.37 1.93 6.08
C ILE A 28 6.88 2.69 7.32
N PRO A 29 8.14 3.14 7.39
CA PRO A 29 8.61 4.02 8.47
C PRO A 29 7.78 5.30 8.65
N ASP A 30 7.38 5.94 7.54
CA ASP A 30 6.53 7.14 7.58
C ASP A 30 5.13 6.82 8.15
N LEU A 31 4.55 5.68 7.76
CA LEU A 31 3.28 5.20 8.28
C LEU A 31 3.35 4.87 9.77
N ILE A 32 4.42 4.21 10.22
CA ILE A 32 4.67 3.93 11.64
C ILE A 32 4.75 5.23 12.43
N THR A 33 5.46 6.23 11.91
CA THR A 33 5.64 7.52 12.58
C THR A 33 4.31 8.27 12.75
N LEU A 34 3.47 8.27 11.71
CA LEU A 34 2.21 9.01 11.73
C LEU A 34 1.06 8.25 12.40
N TYR A 35 1.09 6.93 12.28
CA TYR A 35 0.04 6.04 12.76
C TYR A 35 0.68 4.81 13.41
N PRO A 36 1.37 4.98 14.55
CA PRO A 36 1.96 3.84 15.25
C PRO A 36 0.85 2.93 15.77
N ASP A 37 1.09 1.63 15.71
CA ASP A 37 0.31 0.69 16.49
C ASP A 37 0.61 0.86 17.99
N ILE A 38 -0.40 0.62 18.83
CA ILE A 38 -0.31 0.83 20.28
C ILE A 38 0.50 -0.30 20.92
N GLU A 39 0.34 -1.52 20.42
CA GLU A 39 0.96 -2.73 20.97
C GLU A 39 2.28 -3.06 20.24
N GLU A 40 2.32 -2.84 18.92
CA GLU A 40 3.48 -3.14 18.09
C GLU A 40 4.07 -1.86 17.48
N ARG A 41 4.85 -1.10 18.27
CA ARG A 41 5.33 0.23 17.88
C ARG A 41 6.16 0.31 16.60
N ASP A 42 6.69 -0.82 16.13
CA ASP A 42 7.41 -0.93 14.86
C ASP A 42 6.49 -1.29 13.68
N ARG A 43 5.16 -1.14 13.86
CA ARG A 43 4.15 -1.39 12.83
C ARG A 43 3.19 -0.23 12.65
N PRO A 44 2.68 -0.04 11.42
CA PRO A 44 1.51 0.80 11.21
C PRO A 44 0.32 0.27 11.99
N ARG A 45 -0.54 1.18 12.44
CA ARG A 45 -1.76 0.90 13.19
C ARG A 45 -2.60 -0.20 12.52
N ASN A 46 -3.15 -1.08 13.35
CA ASN A 46 -3.91 -2.23 12.90
C ASN A 46 -5.26 -1.94 12.20
N ASP A 47 -5.73 -0.70 12.18
CA ASP A 47 -6.93 -0.26 11.44
C ASP A 47 -6.62 0.29 10.04
N ILE A 48 -5.34 0.36 9.65
CA ILE A 48 -4.92 0.81 8.32
C ILE A 48 -5.01 -0.35 7.34
N PHE A 49 -5.64 -0.09 6.18
CA PHE A 49 -5.57 -0.97 5.02
C PHE A 49 -4.64 -0.37 3.97
N PHE A 50 -3.72 -1.19 3.46
CA PHE A 50 -2.84 -0.81 2.35
C PHE A 50 -3.45 -1.24 1.02
N GLN A 51 -3.40 -0.41 -0.01
CA GLN A 51 -3.93 -0.75 -1.34
C GLN A 51 -2.92 -0.40 -2.43
N GLN A 52 -2.72 -1.31 -3.38
CA GLN A 52 -1.92 -1.10 -4.59
C GLN A 52 -2.64 -1.67 -5.83
N ASP A 53 -2.39 -1.08 -7.00
CA ASP A 53 -3.13 -1.40 -8.24
C ASP A 53 -2.57 -2.60 -9.02
N GLY A 54 -1.41 -3.12 -8.59
CA GLY A 54 -0.86 -4.40 -9.07
C GLY A 54 -0.03 -4.29 -10.34
N ALA A 55 0.70 -3.19 -10.54
CA ALA A 55 1.69 -3.06 -11.61
C ALA A 55 2.78 -4.15 -11.55
N SER A 56 3.52 -4.37 -12.64
CA SER A 56 4.54 -5.44 -12.72
C SER A 56 5.55 -5.47 -11.55
N PRO A 57 6.06 -4.31 -11.07
CA PRO A 57 6.96 -4.26 -9.90
C PRO A 57 6.28 -4.71 -8.60
N ASP A 58 5.05 -4.30 -8.40
CA ASP A 58 4.22 -4.51 -7.21
C ASP A 58 3.84 -5.99 -6.99
N TYR A 59 3.82 -6.76 -8.08
CA TYR A 59 3.46 -8.17 -8.07
C TYR A 59 4.59 -9.11 -7.60
N ALA A 60 5.81 -8.60 -7.47
CA ALA A 60 6.96 -9.42 -7.11
C ALA A 60 6.69 -10.21 -5.82
N ALA A 61 7.01 -11.52 -5.82
CA ALA A 61 6.82 -12.38 -4.66
C ALA A 61 7.39 -11.79 -3.34
N PRO A 62 8.59 -11.17 -3.31
CA PRO A 62 9.11 -10.61 -2.07
C PRO A 62 8.36 -9.35 -1.60
N VAL A 63 7.73 -8.60 -2.50
CA VAL A 63 6.84 -7.46 -2.16
C VAL A 63 5.61 -7.99 -1.42
N ARG A 64 4.94 -9.00 -1.98
CA ARG A 64 3.75 -9.59 -1.37
C ARG A 64 4.05 -10.23 -0.01
N ALA A 65 5.16 -10.97 0.09
CA ALA A 65 5.59 -11.55 1.36
C ALA A 65 5.84 -10.48 2.43
N TYR A 66 6.43 -9.35 2.06
CA TYR A 66 6.63 -8.23 2.97
C TYR A 66 5.31 -7.56 3.37
N LEU A 67 4.37 -7.40 2.45
CA LEU A 67 3.05 -6.85 2.78
C LEU A 67 2.21 -7.80 3.65
N ASP A 68 2.32 -9.11 3.47
CA ASP A 68 1.70 -10.10 4.36
C ASP A 68 2.28 -10.02 5.78
N GLU A 69 3.57 -9.67 5.91
CA GLU A 69 4.21 -9.46 7.19
C GLU A 69 3.75 -8.16 7.85
N VAL A 70 3.72 -7.03 7.14
CA VAL A 70 3.45 -5.70 7.72
C VAL A 70 1.95 -5.43 7.88
N PHE A 71 1.12 -5.91 6.94
CA PHE A 71 -0.33 -5.73 6.90
C PHE A 71 -1.06 -7.09 6.85
N PRO A 72 -0.91 -7.96 7.86
CA PRO A 72 -1.49 -9.29 7.82
C PRO A 72 -3.01 -9.22 7.63
N ASN A 73 -3.50 -9.78 6.52
CA ASN A 73 -4.91 -9.74 6.10
C ASN A 73 -5.50 -8.33 5.88
N ARG A 74 -4.65 -7.30 5.77
CA ARG A 74 -5.03 -5.88 5.69
C ARG A 74 -4.41 -5.15 4.51
N TRP A 75 -4.11 -5.86 3.43
CA TRP A 75 -3.71 -5.23 2.18
C TRP A 75 -4.47 -5.77 0.98
N ILE A 76 -4.70 -4.88 0.03
CA ILE A 76 -5.52 -5.10 -1.16
C ILE A 76 -4.61 -4.99 -2.38
N GLY A 77 -4.63 -6.02 -3.21
CA GLY A 77 -3.82 -6.05 -4.42
C GLY A 77 -3.90 -7.39 -5.13
N ARG A 78 -3.20 -7.50 -6.26
CA ARG A 78 -3.22 -8.73 -7.07
C ARG A 78 -2.53 -9.88 -6.31
N ARG A 79 -3.26 -10.98 -6.08
CA ARG A 79 -2.83 -12.11 -5.25
C ARG A 79 -2.44 -11.73 -3.80
N GLY A 80 -3.09 -10.70 -3.26
CA GLY A 80 -3.08 -10.40 -1.84
C GLY A 80 -4.20 -11.12 -1.08
N PRO A 81 -4.29 -10.93 0.24
CA PRO A 81 -5.35 -11.52 1.07
C PRO A 81 -6.73 -10.97 0.70
N ILE A 82 -6.78 -9.74 0.17
CA ILE A 82 -7.97 -9.15 -0.44
C ILE A 82 -7.65 -8.90 -1.91
N GLU A 83 -8.27 -9.68 -2.81
CA GLU A 83 -8.01 -9.59 -4.23
C GLU A 83 -8.63 -8.31 -4.81
N TRP A 84 -7.80 -7.50 -5.49
CA TRP A 84 -8.30 -6.37 -6.26
C TRP A 84 -9.00 -6.87 -7.54
N PRO A 85 -10.27 -6.52 -7.79
CA PRO A 85 -11.01 -7.06 -8.93
C PRO A 85 -10.47 -6.51 -10.26
N LEU A 86 -10.03 -7.42 -11.15
CA LEU A 86 -9.83 -7.13 -12.59
C LEU A 86 -11.12 -7.55 -13.32
N PRO A 87 -11.76 -6.72 -14.19
CA PRO A 87 -11.19 -5.80 -15.18
C PRO A 87 -11.68 -4.34 -15.10
N PHE A 88 -12.31 -3.91 -14.01
CA PHE A 88 -12.92 -2.59 -13.89
C PHE A 88 -11.98 -1.54 -13.28
N LYS A 89 -10.69 -1.54 -13.65
CA LYS A 89 -9.71 -0.58 -13.11
C LYS A 89 -10.20 0.88 -13.19
N GLU A 90 -11.02 1.23 -14.18
CA GLU A 90 -11.62 2.57 -14.31
C GLU A 90 -12.96 2.77 -13.57
N ILE A 91 -13.74 1.72 -13.27
CA ILE A 91 -15.09 1.87 -12.68
C ILE A 91 -15.08 1.64 -11.17
N VAL A 92 -14.20 0.77 -10.64
CA VAL A 92 -14.15 0.52 -9.18
C VAL A 92 -13.58 1.69 -8.39
N ASP A 93 -12.72 2.51 -9.00
CA ASP A 93 -12.20 3.73 -8.38
C ASP A 93 -13.33 4.73 -8.08
N ASP A 94 -14.37 4.82 -8.92
CA ASP A 94 -15.55 5.70 -8.71
C ASP A 94 -16.51 5.15 -7.65
N VAL A 95 -16.71 3.83 -7.57
CA VAL A 95 -17.65 3.21 -6.59
C VAL A 95 -17.06 3.19 -5.18
N ILE A 96 -15.78 2.85 -5.02
CA ILE A 96 -15.11 2.86 -3.70
C ILE A 96 -14.92 4.30 -3.19
N SER A 97 -14.85 5.29 -4.10
CA SER A 97 -14.80 6.73 -3.76
C SER A 97 -16.00 7.25 -2.94
N ARG A 98 -17.16 6.56 -3.02
CA ARG A 98 -18.44 7.10 -2.55
C ARG A 98 -18.98 6.51 -1.25
N THR A 99 -18.38 5.46 -0.68
CA THR A 99 -18.95 4.78 0.51
C THR A 99 -18.00 4.60 1.68
N THR A 100 -16.70 4.86 1.50
CA THR A 100 -15.72 4.89 2.59
C THR A 100 -14.64 5.88 2.19
N MET A 101 -14.31 6.85 3.06
CA MET A 101 -13.28 7.87 2.83
C MET A 101 -12.03 7.24 2.22
N THR A 102 -11.89 7.47 0.92
CA THR A 102 -11.00 6.71 0.07
C THR A 102 -9.64 7.33 0.15
N SER A 103 -8.74 6.67 0.87
CA SER A 103 -7.34 7.03 0.89
C SER A 103 -6.70 6.38 -0.33
N HIS A 104 -6.91 6.98 -1.51
CA HIS A 104 -6.07 6.70 -2.66
C HIS A 104 -4.66 7.20 -2.35
N ILE A 105 -3.67 6.30 -2.27
CA ILE A 105 -2.28 6.70 -2.43
C ILE A 105 -2.10 7.02 -3.92
N TRP A 106 -2.36 8.27 -4.29
CA TRP A 106 -1.63 8.90 -5.36
C TRP A 106 -0.36 9.47 -4.72
N VAL A 107 0.81 9.12 -5.24
CA VAL A 107 2.01 9.95 -5.12
C VAL A 107 1.61 11.34 -5.64
N LYS A 108 1.39 12.27 -4.72
CA LYS A 108 1.30 13.71 -4.96
C LYS A 108 1.83 14.46 -3.76
#